data_AF-A0A2H0ES42-F1
#
_entry.id   AF-A0A2H0ES42-F1
#
_cell.length_a   1.000
_cell.length_b   1.000
_cell.length_c   1.000
_cell.angle_alpha   90.00
_cell.angle_beta   90.00
_cell.angle_gamma   90.00
#
_symmetry.space_group_name_H-M   'P 1'
#
loop_
_entity.id
_entity.type
_entity.pdbx_description
1 polymer ?
#
loop_
_entity_poly.entity_id
_entity_poly.type
_entity_poly.pdbx_seq_one_letter_code
_entity_poly.pdbx_strand_id
1 'polypeptide(L)'
;MASRDPRNSEAVMDALARINRERRITVLCTLHSVALAQRDCSRAVALAAGRVVYDGTTAALTPDALETVYGARSVEEIEEAA
;
A
#
# COMPACT_ATOMS: atom_id res chain seq x y z
N MET A 1 7.83 12.99 -6.68
CA MET A 1 7.08 13.28 -7.92
C MET A 1 5.60 13.09 -7.63
N ALA A 2 4.92 14.16 -7.20
CA ALA A 2 3.56 14.10 -6.66
C ALA A 2 2.59 14.76 -7.66
N SER A 3 2.18 14.00 -8.68
CA SER A 3 0.98 14.34 -9.46
C SER A 3 -0.21 13.74 -8.72
N ARG A 4 -0.71 14.47 -7.72
CA ARG A 4 -1.86 14.12 -6.87
C ARG A 4 -3.18 14.28 -7.63
N ASP A 5 -3.36 13.57 -8.74
CA ASP A 5 -4.72 13.32 -9.24
C ASP A 5 -5.10 11.89 -8.83
N PRO A 6 -6.00 11.70 -7.85
CA PRO A 6 -6.40 10.37 -7.40
C PRO A 6 -6.89 9.50 -8.57
N ARG A 7 -7.54 10.09 -9.58
CA ARG A 7 -7.96 9.37 -10.79
C ARG A 7 -6.79 8.84 -11.61
N ASN A 8 -5.68 9.58 -11.66
CA ASN A 8 -4.48 9.15 -12.37
C ASN A 8 -3.76 8.01 -11.63
N SER A 9 -3.76 8.05 -10.30
CA SER A 9 -3.14 7.00 -9.48
C SER A 9 -3.87 5.66 -9.60
N GLU A 10 -5.21 5.68 -9.65
CA GLU A 10 -6.01 4.47 -9.89
C GLU A 10 -5.77 3.88 -11.28
N ALA A 11 -5.81 4.71 -12.33
CA ALA A 11 -5.54 4.25 -13.69
C ALA A 11 -4.14 3.63 -13.84
N VAL A 12 -3.14 4.19 -13.16
CA VAL A 12 -1.79 3.62 -13.12
C VAL A 12 -1.76 2.28 -12.40
N MET A 13 -2.40 2.17 -11.23
CA MET A 13 -2.45 0.92 -10.47
C MET A 13 -3.19 -0.19 -11.25
N ASP A 14 -4.29 0.13 -11.92
CA ASP A 14 -5.02 -0.79 -12.79
C ASP A 14 -4.15 -1.29 -13.95
N ALA A 15 -3.42 -0.39 -14.59
CA ALA A 15 -2.52 -0.74 -15.68
C ALA A 15 -1.38 -1.66 -15.19
N LEU A 16 -0.80 -1.35 -14.03
CA LEU A 16 0.23 -2.18 -13.40
C LEU A 16 -0.28 -3.56 -13.01
N ALA A 17 -1.46 -3.63 -12.39
CA ALA A 17 -2.10 -4.88 -12.00
C ALA A 17 -2.42 -5.75 -13.23
N ARG A 18 -2.87 -5.13 -14.33
CA ARG A 18 -3.09 -5.80 -15.60
C ARG A 18 -1.79 -6.36 -16.17
N ILE A 19 -0.71 -5.57 -16.21
CA ILE A 19 0.61 -6.03 -16.67
C ILE A 19 1.10 -7.23 -15.83
N ASN A 20 0.95 -7.17 -14.50
CA ASN A 20 1.33 -8.28 -13.63
C ASN A 20 0.58 -9.57 -13.98
N ARG A 21 -0.75 -9.48 -14.14
CA ARG A 21 -1.61 -10.65 -14.42
C ARG A 21 -1.42 -11.21 -15.83
N GLU A 22 -1.44 -10.35 -16.85
CA GLU A 22 -1.40 -10.77 -18.26
C GLU A 22 -0.01 -11.16 -18.72
N ARG A 23 1.02 -10.42 -18.26
CA ARG A 23 2.40 -10.60 -18.75
C ARG A 23 3.29 -11.36 -17.76
N ARG A 24 2.77 -11.75 -16.59
CA ARG A 24 3.51 -12.44 -15.51
C ARG A 24 4.75 -11.67 -15.05
N ILE A 25 4.72 -10.34 -15.10
CA ILE A 25 5.82 -9.47 -14.68
C ILE A 25 5.64 -9.09 -13.21
N THR A 26 6.66 -9.28 -12.37
CA THR A 26 6.65 -8.78 -11.00
C THR A 26 6.67 -7.26 -10.98
N VAL A 27 5.71 -6.65 -10.28
CA VAL A 27 5.63 -5.20 -10.09
C VAL A 27 5.96 -4.88 -8.63
N LEU A 28 6.83 -3.90 -8.43
CA LEU A 28 7.11 -3.30 -7.12
C LEU A 28 6.79 -1.81 -7.19
N CYS A 29 5.94 -1.33 -6.30
CA CYS A 29 5.61 0.09 -6.16
C CYS A 29 5.65 0.49 -4.69
N THR A 30 5.95 1.77 -4.45
CA THR A 30 5.86 2.38 -3.12
C THR A 30 4.54 3.14 -3.02
N LEU A 31 3.71 2.78 -2.05
CA LEU A 31 2.42 3.42 -1.81
C LEU A 31 2.40 4.09 -0.44
N HIS A 32 1.79 5.27 -0.38
CA HIS A 32 1.50 5.95 0.89
C HIS A 32 0.07 5.68 1.39
N SER A 33 -0.83 5.22 0.52
CA SER A 33 -2.21 4.87 0.87
C SER A 33 -2.31 3.38 1.15
N VAL A 34 -2.71 3.04 2.37
CA VAL A 34 -2.98 1.65 2.79
C VAL A 34 -4.18 1.08 2.05
N ALA A 35 -5.24 1.87 1.88
CA ALA A 35 -6.45 1.45 1.16
C ALA A 35 -6.14 1.02 -0.28
N LEU A 36 -5.31 1.79 -1.00
CA LEU A 36 -4.86 1.41 -2.35
C LEU A 36 -4.00 0.13 -2.32
N ALA A 37 -3.12 -0.02 -1.34
CA ALA A 37 -2.31 -1.23 -1.20
C ALA A 37 -3.18 -2.47 -0.93
N GLN A 38 -4.18 -2.37 -0.05
CA GLN A 38 -5.12 -3.45 0.24
C GLN A 38 -5.98 -3.83 -0.96
N ARG A 39 -6.36 -2.85 -1.79
CA ARG A 39 -7.17 -3.08 -2.99
C ARG A 39 -6.38 -3.71 -4.14
N ASP A 40 -5.19 -3.16 -4.44
CA ASP A 40 -4.51 -3.43 -5.72
C ASP A 40 -3.25 -4.29 -5.59
N CYS A 41 -2.73 -4.50 -4.37
CA CYS A 41 -1.51 -5.30 -4.13
C CYS A 41 -1.85 -6.60 -3.39
N SER A 42 -1.06 -7.67 -3.64
CA SER A 42 -1.22 -8.96 -2.97
C SER A 42 -0.31 -9.15 -1.77
N ARG A 43 0.82 -8.43 -1.72
CA ARG A 43 1.81 -8.44 -0.64
C ARG A 43 2.25 -7.01 -0.35
N ALA A 44 2.48 -6.72 0.92
CA ALA A 44 3.10 -5.47 1.37
C ALA A 44 4.37 -5.77 2.17
N VAL A 45 5.34 -4.87 2.02
CA VAL A 45 6.55 -4.82 2.85
C VAL A 45 6.59 -3.45 3.48
N ALA A 46 6.51 -3.39 4.80
CA ALA A 46 6.53 -2.13 5.53
C ALA A 46 7.87 -1.95 6.25
N LEU A 47 8.37 -0.72 6.21
CA LEU A 47 9.66 -0.35 6.76
C LEU A 47 9.47 0.69 7.86
N ALA A 48 10.07 0.46 9.02
CA ALA A 48 10.18 1.45 10.09
C ALA A 48 11.64 1.52 10.57
N ALA A 49 12.16 2.74 10.72
CA ALA A 49 13.55 2.98 11.12
C ALA A 49 14.61 2.17 10.33
N GLY A 50 14.38 2.00 9.02
CA GLY A 50 15.28 1.24 8.14
C GLY A 50 15.21 -0.29 8.31
N ARG A 51 14.22 -0.82 9.04
CA ARG A 51 13.99 -2.26 9.21
C ARG A 51 12.63 -2.67 8.67
N VAL A 52 12.56 -3.89 8.13
CA VAL A 52 11.29 -4.53 7.77
C VAL A 52 10.57 -4.89 9.05
N VAL A 53 9.40 -4.28 9.27
CA VAL A 53 8.53 -4.56 10.42
C VAL A 53 7.28 -5.34 10.01
N TYR A 54 6.99 -5.38 8.71
CA TYR A 54 5.91 -6.20 8.15
C TYR A 54 6.32 -6.72 6.77
N ASP A 55 6.04 -7.99 6.53
CA ASP A 55 6.20 -8.63 5.22
C ASP A 55 5.15 -9.74 5.08
N GLY A 56 4.09 -9.48 4.33
CA GLY A 56 2.94 -10.37 4.29
C GLY A 56 1.87 -9.95 3.30
N THR A 57 0.74 -10.66 3.31
CA THR A 57 -0.39 -10.38 2.43
C THR A 57 -1.08 -9.09 2.82
N THR A 58 -1.48 -8.28 1.85
CA THR A 58 -2.19 -7.02 2.17
C THR A 58 -3.50 -7.21 2.93
N ALA A 59 -4.13 -8.38 2.82
CA ALA A 59 -5.30 -8.76 3.63
C ALA A 59 -4.99 -8.92 5.14
N ALA A 60 -3.72 -9.14 5.51
CA ALA A 60 -3.27 -9.26 6.89
C ALA A 60 -2.68 -7.95 7.45
N LEU A 61 -2.81 -6.83 6.72
CA LEU A 61 -2.54 -5.48 7.25
C LEU A 61 -3.72 -5.03 8.12
N THR A 62 -3.75 -5.51 9.35
CA THR A 62 -4.71 -5.10 10.39
C THR A 62 -4.34 -3.75 10.99
N PRO A 63 -5.27 -3.06 11.70
CA PRO A 63 -4.96 -1.84 12.45
C PRO A 63 -3.75 -1.99 13.37
N ASP A 64 -3.64 -3.08 14.12
CA ASP A 64 -2.47 -3.38 14.97
C ASP A 64 -1.15 -3.45 14.19
N ALA A 65 -1.19 -4.05 12.99
CA ALA A 65 -0.01 -4.11 12.11
C ALA A 65 0.35 -2.72 11.58
N LEU A 66 -0.65 -1.90 11.25
CA LEU A 66 -0.46 -0.52 10.82
C LEU A 66 0.08 0.37 11.94
N GLU A 67 -0.35 0.17 13.17
CA GLU A 67 0.17 0.87 14.34
C GLU A 67 1.67 0.58 14.54
N THR A 68 2.10 -0.64 14.27
CA THR A 68 3.53 -1.01 14.32
C THR A 68 4.36 -0.30 13.22
N VAL A 69 3.74 -0.02 12.07
CA VAL A 69 4.38 0.59 10.89
C VAL A 69 4.42 2.12 11.00
N TYR A 70 3.29 2.73 11.35
CA TYR A 70 3.08 4.18 11.32
C TYR A 70 3.11 4.82 12.72
N GLY A 71 2.93 4.04 13.78
CA GLY A 71 2.75 4.54 15.15
C GLY A 71 1.30 4.93 15.46
N ALA A 72 0.92 4.88 16.75
CA ALA A 72 -0.45 5.10 17.22
C ALA A 72 -1.13 6.38 16.70
N ARG A 73 -0.39 7.50 16.61
CA ARG A 73 -0.93 8.81 16.18
C ARG A 73 -1.26 8.89 14.69
N SER A 74 -0.68 8.02 13.87
CA SER A 74 -0.85 8.06 12.41
C SER A 74 -1.95 7.13 11.92
N VAL A 75 -2.43 6.21 12.76
CA VAL A 75 -3.57 5.33 12.43
C VAL A 75 -4.89 6.09 12.56
N GLU A 76 -5.03 6.96 13.58
CA GLU A 76 -6.20 7.84 13.76
C GLU A 76 -6.46 8.74 12.54
N GLU A 77 -5.40 9.28 11.92
CA GLU A 77 -5.50 10.11 10.71
C GLU A 77 -5.87 9.32 9.44
N ILE A 78 -5.59 8.01 9.41
CA ILE A 78 -5.96 7.11 8.29
C ILE A 78 -7.42 6.67 8.43
N GLU A 79 -7.90 6.44 9.66
CA GLU A 79 -9.29 6.06 9.95
C GLU A 79 -10.27 7.23 9.77
N GLU A 80 -9.89 8.47 10.10
CA GLU A 80 -10.74 9.66 9.88
C GLU A 80 -10.87 10.06 8.39
N ALA A 81 -9.94 9.60 7.55
CA ALA A 81 -9.92 9.92 6.12
C ALA A 81 -10.54 8.84 5.22
N ALA A 82 -11.01 7.73 5.79
CA ALA A 82 -11.63 6.58 5.11
C ALA A 82 -13.16 6.60 5.24
#